data_AF-A0A9X1NM90-F1
#
_entry.id   AF-A0A9X1NM90-F1
#
_cell.length_a   1.000
_cell.length_b   1.000
_cell.length_c   1.000
_cell.angle_alpha   90.00
_cell.angle_beta   90.00
_cell.angle_gamma   90.00
#
_symmetry.space_group_name_H-M   'P 1'
#
loop_
_entity.id
_entity.type
_entity.pdbx_description
1 polymer ?
#
loop_
_entity_poly.entity_id
_entity_poly.type
_entity_poly.pdbx_seq_one_letter_code
_entity_poly.pdbx_strand_id
1 'polypeptide(L)'
;MANRPALDADGLEEVRARIDDKQSLTEIAAALGVSYKTVQKAAKTLGLKPATRPRPVHDQAKRQRAVELYQAGKSCSKVSRELGVSEPWVVEQVKKAGIALRSTAKLADTASDIVARYQAGESTGELVADLGVSDSAISNRLKHAGVSVHRAGWKIRLHDLRDDAFAFSTGHEGQPACMGGRRCVLGWVPDG
;
A
#
# COMPACT_ATOMS: atom_id res chain seq x y z
N MET A 1 -11.45 1.51 -15.16
CA MET A 1 -10.16 1.55 -15.87
C MET A 1 -10.04 0.25 -16.66
N ALA A 2 -10.19 0.30 -17.98
CA ALA A 2 -10.16 -0.91 -18.80
C ALA A 2 -8.77 -1.57 -18.72
N ASN A 3 -8.73 -2.85 -18.36
CA ASN A 3 -7.53 -3.66 -18.44
C ASN A 3 -7.19 -3.86 -19.93
N ARG A 4 -6.23 -3.08 -20.45
CA ARG A 4 -5.82 -3.08 -21.86
C ARG A 4 -5.01 -4.37 -22.14
N PRO A 5 -5.11 -4.97 -23.34
CA PRO A 5 -4.70 -6.36 -23.60
C PRO A 5 -3.21 -6.62 -23.30
N ALA A 6 -2.91 -7.89 -23.04
CA ALA A 6 -1.55 -8.38 -22.97
C ALA A 6 -0.83 -8.06 -24.29
N LEU A 7 0.42 -7.58 -24.20
CA LEU A 7 1.25 -7.35 -25.39
C LEU A 7 1.37 -8.67 -26.16
N ASP A 8 0.99 -8.66 -27.44
CA ASP A 8 1.22 -9.75 -28.38
C ASP A 8 2.72 -9.96 -28.61
N ALA A 9 3.10 -11.04 -29.30
CA ALA A 9 4.51 -11.36 -29.57
C ALA A 9 5.28 -10.21 -30.24
N ASP A 10 4.62 -9.50 -31.16
CA ASP A 10 5.13 -8.30 -31.83
C ASP A 10 5.38 -7.14 -30.85
N GLY A 11 4.47 -6.96 -29.89
CA GLY A 11 4.62 -5.97 -28.82
C GLY A 11 5.75 -6.29 -27.84
N LEU A 12 6.14 -7.55 -27.68
CA LEU A 12 7.28 -7.94 -26.85
C LEU A 12 8.62 -7.66 -27.54
N GLU A 13 8.70 -7.89 -28.86
CA GLU A 13 9.90 -7.60 -29.66
C GLU A 13 10.17 -6.09 -29.70
N GLU A 14 9.13 -5.27 -29.87
CA GLU A 14 9.22 -3.81 -29.83
C GLU A 14 9.63 -3.28 -28.45
N VAL A 15 9.15 -3.89 -27.35
CA VAL A 15 9.65 -3.56 -25.99
C VAL A 15 11.14 -3.89 -25.86
N ARG A 16 11.60 -5.01 -26.41
CA ARG A 16 13.02 -5.39 -26.39
C ARG A 16 13.87 -4.39 -27.17
N ALA A 17 13.45 -4.01 -28.37
CA ALA A 17 14.16 -3.05 -29.21
C ALA A 17 14.29 -1.67 -28.55
N ARG A 18 13.21 -1.16 -27.96
CA ARG A 18 13.24 0.14 -27.26
C ARG A 18 14.05 0.13 -25.95
N ILE A 19 14.13 -1.01 -25.26
CA ILE A 19 15.00 -1.16 -24.08
C ILE A 19 16.49 -1.14 -24.50
N ASP A 20 16.82 -1.75 -25.64
CA ASP A 20 18.18 -1.70 -26.21
C ASP A 20 18.58 -0.26 -26.57
N ASP A 21 17.64 0.51 -27.12
CA ASP A 21 17.75 1.97 -27.38
C ASP A 21 17.82 2.84 -26.09
N LYS A 22 17.84 2.21 -24.90
CA LYS A 22 17.91 2.86 -23.58
C LYS A 22 16.74 3.81 -23.27
N GLN A 23 15.61 3.63 -23.93
CA GLN A 23 14.39 4.40 -23.61
C GLN A 23 13.85 4.02 -22.23
N SER A 24 13.23 4.97 -21.53
CA SER A 24 12.60 4.68 -20.25
C SER A 24 11.30 3.91 -20.44
N LEU A 25 10.94 3.06 -19.46
CA LEU A 25 9.68 2.30 -19.51
C LEU A 25 8.44 3.18 -19.62
N THR A 26 8.51 4.43 -19.17
CA THR A 26 7.42 5.40 -19.29
C THR A 26 7.25 5.87 -20.74
N GLU A 27 8.35 6.12 -21.44
CA GLU A 27 8.33 6.47 -22.87
C GLU A 27 7.84 5.29 -23.71
N ILE A 28 8.30 4.08 -23.41
CA ILE A 28 7.86 2.84 -24.07
C ILE A 28 6.35 2.62 -23.84
N ALA A 29 5.87 2.83 -22.61
CA ALA A 29 4.46 2.70 -22.27
C ALA A 29 3.59 3.72 -23.02
N ALA A 30 4.06 4.98 -23.14
CA ALA A 30 3.38 6.01 -23.90
C ALA A 30 3.33 5.70 -25.40
N ALA A 31 4.45 5.26 -25.98
CA ALA A 31 4.54 4.91 -27.40
C ALA A 31 3.64 3.72 -27.78
N LEU A 32 3.56 2.71 -26.92
CA LEU A 32 2.74 1.51 -27.13
C LEU A 32 1.27 1.68 -26.68
N GLY A 33 0.92 2.80 -26.03
CA GLY A 33 -0.42 3.01 -25.48
C GLY A 33 -0.81 1.99 -24.41
N VAL A 34 0.17 1.44 -23.68
CA VAL A 34 -0.02 0.45 -22.61
C VAL A 34 0.34 1.02 -21.25
N SER A 35 -0.08 0.35 -20.18
CA SER A 35 0.31 0.72 -18.83
C SER A 35 1.80 0.46 -18.58
N TYR A 36 2.45 1.34 -17.81
CA TYR A 36 3.80 1.13 -17.28
C TYR A 36 3.99 -0.26 -16.67
N LYS A 37 2.97 -0.78 -15.95
CA LYS A 37 3.01 -2.10 -15.32
C LYS A 37 3.08 -3.24 -16.34
N THR A 38 2.46 -3.07 -17.51
CA THR A 38 2.48 -4.05 -18.61
C THR A 38 3.89 -4.12 -19.22
N VAL A 39 4.50 -2.97 -19.50
CA VAL A 39 5.89 -2.90 -19.99
C VAL A 39 6.88 -3.46 -18.96
N GLN A 40 6.70 -3.11 -17.68
CA GLN A 40 7.52 -3.65 -16.59
C GLN A 40 7.41 -5.19 -16.51
N LYS A 41 6.21 -5.74 -16.67
CA LYS A 41 5.98 -7.19 -16.67
C LYS A 41 6.63 -7.84 -17.90
N ALA A 42 6.46 -7.25 -19.08
CA ALA A 42 7.08 -7.72 -20.32
C ALA A 42 8.61 -7.73 -20.23
N ALA A 43 9.23 -6.64 -19.78
CA ALA A 43 10.66 -6.55 -19.56
C ALA A 43 11.16 -7.65 -18.59
N LYS A 44 10.41 -7.91 -17.51
CA LYS A 44 10.73 -8.97 -16.55
C LYS A 44 10.62 -10.37 -17.18
N THR A 45 9.58 -10.63 -17.98
CA THR A 45 9.40 -11.89 -18.71
C THR A 45 10.54 -12.13 -19.70
N LEU A 46 11.04 -11.07 -20.33
CA LEU A 46 12.19 -11.11 -21.25
C LEU A 46 13.56 -11.18 -20.53
N GLY A 47 13.57 -11.19 -19.19
CA GLY A 47 14.81 -11.18 -18.40
C GLY A 47 15.60 -9.87 -18.47
N LEU A 48 15.02 -8.81 -19.04
CA LEU A 48 15.67 -7.52 -19.19
C LEU A 48 15.60 -6.74 -17.87
N LYS A 49 16.73 -6.13 -17.50
CA LYS A 49 16.81 -5.18 -16.38
C LYS A 49 16.70 -3.77 -16.97
N PRO A 50 15.50 -3.16 -16.97
CA PRO A 50 15.33 -1.85 -17.55
C PRO A 50 16.21 -0.83 -16.85
N ALA A 51 16.70 0.15 -17.61
CA ALA A 51 17.56 1.20 -17.09
C ALA A 51 16.87 1.88 -15.91
N THR A 52 17.41 1.70 -14.71
CA THR A 52 16.96 2.42 -13.52
C THR A 52 17.67 3.75 -13.48
N ARG A 53 16.96 4.80 -13.04
CA ARG A 53 17.61 6.09 -12.81
C ARG A 53 18.76 5.89 -11.82
N PRO A 54 19.97 6.40 -12.13
CA PRO A 54 21.09 6.27 -11.23
C PRO A 54 20.74 6.91 -9.89
N ARG A 55 21.08 6.24 -8.80
CA ARG A 55 20.88 6.81 -7.47
C ARG A 55 21.83 8.01 -7.31
N PRO A 56 21.39 9.12 -6.70
CA PRO A 56 22.27 10.23 -6.41
C PRO A 56 23.41 9.75 -5.52
N VAL A 57 24.65 9.96 -5.99
CA VAL A 57 25.86 9.68 -5.23
C VAL A 57 26.20 10.92 -4.43
N HIS A 58 26.25 10.77 -3.11
CA HIS A 58 26.64 11.85 -2.20
C HIS A 58 28.11 11.69 -1.82
N ASP A 59 28.86 12.79 -1.88
CA ASP A 59 30.27 12.86 -1.52
C ASP A 59 30.51 12.48 -0.04
N GLN A 60 31.72 11.99 0.28
CA GLN A 60 32.11 11.65 1.65
C GLN A 60 32.03 12.86 2.59
N ALA A 61 32.40 14.06 2.14
CA ALA A 61 32.30 15.27 2.95
C ALA A 61 30.84 15.58 3.33
N LYS A 62 29.89 15.36 2.42
CA LYS A 62 28.45 15.51 2.73
C LYS A 62 27.97 14.49 3.74
N ARG A 63 28.48 13.24 3.69
CA ARG A 63 28.17 12.20 4.69
C ARG A 63 28.65 12.61 6.08
N GLN A 64 29.90 13.06 6.17
CA GLN A 64 30.50 13.54 7.41
C GLN A 64 29.70 14.71 7.99
N ARG A 65 29.37 15.70 7.14
CA ARG A 65 28.64 16.89 7.55
C ARG A 65 27.23 16.57 8.06
N ALA A 66 26.55 15.60 7.46
CA ALA A 66 25.23 15.16 7.94
C ALA A 66 25.29 14.60 9.37
N VAL A 67 26.34 13.83 9.68
CA VAL A 67 26.57 13.25 11.01
C VAL A 67 26.92 14.33 12.03
N GLU A 68 27.83 15.25 11.70
CA GLU A 68 28.22 16.39 12.54
C GLU A 68 27.02 17.26 12.93
N LEU A 69 26.19 17.62 11.94
CA LEU A 69 25.01 18.47 12.17
C LEU A 69 23.97 17.79 13.05
N TYR A 70 23.83 16.48 12.93
CA TYR A 70 22.96 15.68 13.80
C TYR A 70 23.50 15.61 15.23
N GLN A 71 24.81 15.40 15.40
CA GLN A 71 25.47 15.42 16.71
C GLN A 71 25.39 16.80 17.38
N ALA A 72 25.50 17.88 16.61
CA ALA A 72 25.28 19.26 17.05
C ALA A 72 23.81 19.54 17.46
N GLY A 73 22.92 18.56 17.30
CA GLY A 73 21.58 18.58 17.85
C GLY A 73 20.49 18.97 16.87
N LYS A 74 20.80 19.18 15.59
CA LYS A 74 19.78 19.44 14.57
C LYS A 74 18.98 18.16 14.28
N SER A 75 17.69 18.31 13.99
CA SER A 75 16.83 17.18 13.57
C SER A 75 17.17 16.72 12.15
N CYS A 76 16.90 15.45 11.82
CA CYS A 76 17.12 14.90 10.48
C CYS A 76 16.45 15.74 9.37
N SER A 77 15.25 16.27 9.63
CA SER A 77 14.52 17.16 8.69
C SER A 77 15.20 18.51 8.48
N LYS A 78 15.89 19.04 9.50
CA LYS A 78 16.63 20.30 9.38
C LYS A 78 17.96 20.08 8.65
N VAL A 79 18.64 18.97 8.94
CA VAL A 79 19.87 18.55 8.25
C VAL A 79 19.60 18.28 6.76
N SER A 80 18.48 17.61 6.44
CA SER A 80 18.12 17.30 5.05
C SER A 80 17.89 18.57 4.21
N ARG A 81 17.17 19.55 4.76
CA ARG A 81 16.96 20.86 4.14
C ARG A 81 18.26 21.64 3.96
N GLU A 82 19.14 21.62 4.95
CA GLU A 82 20.42 22.35 4.91
C GLU A 82 21.39 21.77 3.88
N LEU A 83 21.39 20.44 3.69
CA LEU A 83 22.30 19.75 2.77
C LEU A 83 21.68 19.47 1.38
N GLY A 84 20.40 19.76 1.17
CA GLY A 84 19.68 19.45 -0.06
C GLY A 84 19.59 17.95 -0.36
N VAL A 85 19.46 17.14 0.69
CA VAL A 85 19.42 15.66 0.61
C VAL A 85 18.09 15.14 1.12
N SER A 86 17.78 13.87 0.85
CA SER A 86 16.57 13.25 1.40
C SER A 86 16.73 12.96 2.89
N GLU A 87 15.67 13.19 3.67
CA GLU A 87 15.63 12.82 5.09
C GLU A 87 15.96 11.34 5.36
N PRO A 88 15.41 10.35 4.62
CA PRO A 88 15.79 8.95 4.82
C PRO A 88 17.28 8.68 4.59
N TRP A 89 17.93 9.43 3.70
CA TRP A 89 19.38 9.31 3.50
C TRP A 89 20.16 9.78 4.73
N VAL A 90 19.74 10.87 5.38
CA VAL A 90 20.34 11.35 6.64
C VAL A 90 20.18 10.32 7.75
N VAL A 91 18.99 9.75 7.89
CA VAL A 91 18.70 8.68 8.86
C VAL A 91 19.62 7.48 8.64
N GLU A 92 19.83 7.07 7.38
CA GLU A 92 20.74 5.99 7.04
C GLU A 92 22.19 6.33 7.41
N GLN A 93 22.65 7.56 7.17
CA GLN A 93 24.01 7.98 7.53
C GLN A 93 24.23 7.97 9.04
N VAL A 94 23.26 8.46 9.81
CA VAL A 94 23.29 8.46 11.29
C VAL A 94 23.34 7.02 11.83
N LYS A 95 22.54 6.11 11.26
CA LYS A 95 22.58 4.68 11.60
C LYS A 95 23.92 4.03 11.26
N LYS A 96 24.47 4.33 10.08
CA LYS A 96 25.80 3.83 9.65
C LYS A 96 26.93 4.36 10.53
N ALA A 97 26.79 5.56 11.07
CA ALA A 97 27.70 6.13 12.06
C ALA A 97 27.54 5.54 13.48
N GLY A 98 26.61 4.59 13.68
CA GLY A 98 26.37 3.95 14.98
C GLY A 98 25.65 4.84 15.99
N ILE A 99 25.10 5.98 15.57
CA ILE A 99 24.44 6.92 16.47
C ILE A 99 22.97 6.52 16.60
N ALA A 100 22.49 6.37 17.83
CA ALA A 100 21.09 6.11 18.11
C ALA A 100 20.22 7.27 17.60
N LEU A 101 19.15 6.94 16.87
CA LEU A 101 18.15 7.93 16.49
C LEU A 101 17.45 8.43 17.75
N ARG A 102 17.33 9.75 17.87
CA ARG A 102 16.53 10.36 18.92
C ARG A 102 15.09 9.93 18.67
N SER A 103 14.56 9.09 19.56
CA SER A 103 13.16 8.73 19.53
C SER A 103 12.33 9.99 19.76
N THR A 104 11.19 10.09 19.10
CA THR A 104 10.17 11.03 19.51
C THR A 104 9.68 10.58 20.89
N ALA A 105 10.15 11.28 21.93
CA ALA A 105 10.03 10.87 23.33
C ALA A 105 8.61 10.50 23.78
N LYS A 106 7.58 11.09 23.16
CA LYS A 106 6.17 10.81 23.47
C LYS A 106 5.73 9.35 23.33
N LEU A 107 6.46 8.51 22.59
CA LEU A 107 6.07 7.12 22.35
C LEU A 107 7.04 6.07 22.88
N ALA A 108 8.21 6.49 23.36
CA ALA A 108 9.21 5.57 23.89
C ALA A 108 8.85 5.10 25.30
N ASP A 109 8.34 6.02 26.13
CA ASP A 109 7.97 5.77 27.52
C ASP A 109 6.67 4.96 27.63
N THR A 110 5.69 5.26 26.78
CA THR A 110 4.35 4.64 26.78
C THR A 110 4.29 3.27 26.08
N ALA A 111 5.42 2.78 25.56
CA ALA A 111 5.44 1.58 24.73
C ALA A 111 4.94 0.32 25.43
N SER A 112 5.41 0.10 26.66
CA SER A 112 5.02 -1.05 27.47
C SER A 112 3.59 -0.89 28.00
N ASP A 113 3.20 0.33 28.35
CA ASP A 113 1.84 0.68 28.78
C ASP A 113 0.81 0.42 27.67
N ILE A 114 1.10 0.83 26.42
CA ILE A 114 0.25 0.55 25.25
C ILE A 114 0.02 -0.95 25.05
N VAL A 115 1.07 -1.77 25.20
CA VAL A 115 0.97 -3.23 25.02
C VAL A 115 0.14 -3.86 26.15
N ALA A 116 0.38 -3.43 27.39
CA ALA A 116 -0.34 -3.95 28.55
C ALA A 116 -1.84 -3.62 28.47
N ARG A 117 -2.20 -2.37 28.12
CA ARG A 117 -3.59 -1.94 27.97
C ARG A 117 -4.30 -2.62 26.80
N TYR A 118 -3.61 -2.79 25.66
CA TYR A 118 -4.17 -3.55 24.53
C TYR A 118 -4.42 -5.02 24.88
N GLN A 119 -3.52 -5.65 25.66
CA GLN A 119 -3.71 -7.02 26.16
C GLN A 119 -4.82 -7.11 27.21
N ALA A 120 -5.09 -6.04 27.95
CA ALA A 120 -6.21 -5.93 28.88
C ALA A 120 -7.58 -5.78 28.17
N GLY A 121 -7.59 -5.61 26.84
CA GLY A 121 -8.80 -5.55 26.03
C GLY A 121 -9.19 -4.15 25.57
N GLU A 122 -8.40 -3.12 25.87
CA GLU A 122 -8.64 -1.77 25.33
C GLU A 122 -8.45 -1.75 23.81
N SER A 123 -9.38 -1.09 23.12
CA SER A 123 -9.31 -0.94 21.67
C SER A 123 -8.26 0.11 21.27
N THR A 124 -7.74 0.03 20.04
CA THR A 124 -6.80 1.05 19.53
C THR A 124 -7.41 2.45 19.54
N GLY A 125 -8.74 2.57 19.38
CA GLY A 125 -9.44 3.85 19.42
C GLY A 125 -9.47 4.51 20.79
N GLU A 126 -9.57 3.71 21.86
CA GLU A 126 -9.50 4.19 23.24
C GLU A 126 -8.08 4.65 23.58
N LEU A 127 -7.07 3.88 23.16
CA LEU A 127 -5.66 4.25 23.33
C LEU A 127 -5.30 5.53 22.56
N VAL A 128 -5.90 5.76 21.38
CA VAL A 128 -5.72 7.01 20.60
C VAL A 128 -6.28 8.21 21.37
N ALA A 129 -7.45 8.06 21.97
CA ALA A 129 -8.12 9.13 22.71
C ALA A 129 -7.37 9.49 24.00
N ASP A 130 -6.89 8.48 24.73
CA ASP A 130 -6.18 8.67 26.00
C ASP A 130 -4.76 9.24 25.80
N LEU A 131 -4.00 8.69 24.84
CA LEU A 131 -2.60 9.05 24.64
C LEU A 131 -2.41 10.26 23.71
N GLY A 132 -3.45 10.65 22.96
CA GLY A 132 -3.37 11.72 21.96
C GLY A 132 -2.42 11.38 20.81
N VAL A 133 -2.29 10.09 20.47
CA VAL A 133 -1.40 9.55 19.44
C VAL A 133 -2.24 8.99 18.30
N SER A 134 -1.77 9.08 17.05
CA SER A 134 -2.48 8.52 15.89
C SER A 134 -2.59 6.98 15.93
N ASP A 135 -3.70 6.44 15.44
CA ASP A 135 -3.96 4.98 15.34
C ASP A 135 -2.82 4.21 14.66
N SER A 136 -2.24 4.78 13.60
CA SER A 136 -1.13 4.17 12.88
C SER A 136 0.15 4.05 13.71
N ALA A 137 0.39 4.98 14.64
CA ALA A 137 1.55 4.93 15.53
C ALA A 137 1.40 3.85 16.61
N ILE A 138 0.19 3.69 17.16
CA ILE A 138 -0.15 2.61 18.10
C ILE A 138 -0.05 1.25 17.39
N SER A 139 -0.65 1.13 16.20
CA SER A 139 -0.58 -0.06 15.37
C SER A 139 0.85 -0.48 15.03
N ASN A 140 1.72 0.49 14.67
CA ASN A 140 3.13 0.20 14.42
C ASN A 140 3.85 -0.23 15.70
N ARG A 141 3.52 0.36 16.86
CA ARG A 141 4.13 -0.02 18.13
C ARG A 141 3.76 -1.44 18.55
N LEU A 142 2.49 -1.81 18.45
CA LEU A 142 2.00 -3.16 18.72
C LEU A 142 2.68 -4.18 17.79
N LYS A 143 2.81 -3.87 16.49
CA LYS A 143 3.56 -4.72 15.54
C LYS A 143 5.03 -4.87 15.91
N HIS A 144 5.69 -3.78 16.32
CA HIS A 144 7.08 -3.85 16.79
C HIS A 144 7.24 -4.65 18.08
N ALA A 145 6.21 -4.70 18.92
CA ALA A 145 6.15 -5.54 20.11
C ALA A 145 5.75 -7.00 19.82
N GLY A 146 5.52 -7.37 18.56
CA GLY A 146 5.10 -8.72 18.17
C GLY A 146 3.62 -9.03 18.41
N VAL A 147 2.80 -8.02 18.73
CA VAL A 147 1.36 -8.18 18.93
C VAL A 147 0.63 -8.08 17.60
N SER A 148 -0.16 -9.10 17.28
CA SER A 148 -1.03 -9.12 16.11
C SER A 148 -2.15 -8.09 16.26
N VAL A 149 -2.00 -6.95 15.57
CA VAL A 149 -3.04 -5.92 15.53
C VAL A 149 -4.19 -6.44 14.68
N HIS A 150 -5.33 -6.65 15.31
CA HIS A 150 -6.58 -6.95 14.60
C HIS A 150 -6.88 -5.77 13.69
N ARG A 151 -7.17 -6.02 12.40
CA ARG A 151 -7.64 -4.95 11.52
C ARG A 151 -8.83 -4.28 12.21
N ALA A 152 -8.73 -2.97 12.47
CA ALA A 152 -9.87 -2.18 12.87
C ALA A 152 -10.97 -2.48 11.86
N GLY A 153 -11.99 -3.20 12.31
CA GLY A 153 -13.06 -3.67 11.46
C GLY A 153 -13.59 -2.46 10.72
N TRP A 154 -13.71 -2.57 9.40
CA TRP A 154 -14.84 -1.94 8.76
C TRP A 154 -16.05 -2.33 9.61
N LYS A 155 -16.53 -1.41 10.45
CA LYS A 155 -17.92 -1.46 10.86
C LYS A 155 -18.64 -1.42 9.53
N ILE A 156 -19.11 -2.58 9.06
CA ILE A 156 -20.26 -2.59 8.17
C ILE A 156 -21.23 -1.73 8.94
N ARG A 157 -21.46 -0.50 8.49
CA ARG A 157 -22.63 0.23 8.94
C ARG A 157 -23.73 -0.64 8.39
N LEU A 158 -24.23 -1.56 9.23
CA LEU A 158 -25.54 -2.13 9.04
C LEU A 158 -26.43 -0.89 9.11
N HIS A 159 -26.66 -0.26 7.95
CA HIS A 159 -27.92 0.41 7.79
C HIS A 159 -28.92 -0.72 7.98
N ASP A 160 -29.80 -0.53 8.95
CA ASP A 160 -31.05 -1.26 8.98
C ASP A 160 -31.57 -1.19 7.53
N LEU A 161 -31.58 -2.34 6.84
CA LEU A 161 -32.21 -2.38 5.53
C LEU A 161 -33.64 -1.98 5.84
N ARG A 162 -34.07 -0.80 5.37
CA ARG A 162 -35.46 -0.39 5.53
C ARG A 162 -36.34 -1.55 5.08
N ASP A 163 -37.40 -1.86 5.83
CA ASP A 163 -38.29 -2.98 5.54
C ASP A 163 -38.89 -2.96 4.12
N ASP A 164 -38.86 -1.80 3.44
CA ASP A 164 -39.31 -1.59 2.07
C ASP A 164 -38.24 -1.88 0.99
N ALA A 165 -36.99 -2.20 1.36
CA ALA A 165 -35.90 -2.47 0.41
C ALA A 165 -36.16 -3.69 -0.50
N PHE A 166 -37.08 -4.58 -0.10
CA PHE A 166 -37.52 -5.74 -0.88
C PHE A 166 -38.97 -5.64 -1.38
N ALA A 167 -39.65 -4.51 -1.19
CA ALA A 167 -41.04 -4.31 -1.60
C ALA A 167 -41.22 -4.04 -3.11
N PHE A 168 -40.45 -4.74 -3.96
CA PHE A 168 -40.58 -4.70 -5.41
C PHE A 168 -41.01 -6.07 -5.93
N SER A 169 -42.24 -6.51 -5.63
CA SER A 169 -42.97 -7.50 -6.43
C SER A 169 -44.33 -7.89 -5.81
N THR A 170 -45.31 -6.99 -5.81
CA THR A 170 -46.73 -7.36 -5.79
C THR A 170 -47.56 -6.27 -6.46
N GLY A 171 -47.67 -6.31 -7.79
CA GLY A 171 -48.52 -5.36 -8.51
C GLY A 171 -48.31 -5.33 -10.01
N HIS A 172 -48.49 -6.45 -10.69
CA HIS A 172 -48.95 -6.41 -12.08
C HIS A 172 -49.84 -7.61 -12.38
N GLU A 173 -51.12 -7.45 -12.08
CA GLU A 173 -52.18 -8.23 -12.72
C GLU A 173 -52.15 -7.88 -14.21
N GLY A 174 -51.92 -8.89 -15.03
CA GLY A 174 -51.80 -8.73 -16.48
C GLY A 174 -51.35 -10.03 -17.10
N GLN A 175 -52.28 -10.96 -17.29
CA GLN A 175 -52.06 -12.12 -18.14
C GLN A 175 -51.64 -11.65 -19.55
N PRO A 176 -50.65 -12.31 -20.14
CA PRO A 176 -50.98 -12.97 -21.39
C PRO A 176 -50.66 -14.46 -21.37
N ALA A 177 -51.61 -15.21 -21.94
CA ALA A 177 -51.52 -16.61 -22.27
C ALA A 177 -50.25 -16.91 -23.08
N CYS A 178 -49.45 -17.85 -22.59
CA CYS A 178 -48.40 -18.50 -23.39
C CYS A 178 -48.62 -20.01 -23.29
N MET A 179 -49.36 -20.52 -24.27
CA MET A 179 -49.40 -21.94 -24.59
C MET A 179 -47.98 -22.42 -24.97
N GLY A 180 -47.61 -23.59 -24.44
CA GLY A 180 -46.69 -24.51 -25.11
C GLY A 180 -45.20 -24.34 -24.80
N GLY A 181 -44.63 -25.37 -24.15
CA GLY A 181 -43.28 -25.82 -24.53
C GLY A 181 -42.23 -25.91 -23.42
N ARG A 182 -42.26 -27.06 -22.72
CA ARG A 182 -41.09 -27.87 -22.31
C ARG A 182 -40.14 -27.37 -21.19
N ARG A 183 -40.24 -28.14 -20.10
CA ARG A 183 -39.16 -28.74 -19.26
C ARG A 183 -38.70 -27.98 -18.01
N CYS A 184 -39.43 -28.23 -16.93
CA CYS A 184 -38.86 -28.35 -15.59
C CYS A 184 -37.85 -29.51 -15.54
N VAL A 185 -36.65 -29.27 -14.99
CA VAL A 185 -35.90 -30.28 -14.25
C VAL A 185 -35.40 -29.62 -12.98
N LEU A 186 -36.17 -29.83 -11.91
CA LEU A 186 -35.73 -29.71 -10.52
C LEU A 186 -35.07 -31.03 -10.13
N GLY A 187 -33.98 -30.99 -9.35
CA GLY A 187 -33.51 -32.16 -8.63
C GLY A 187 -32.04 -32.12 -8.23
N TRP A 188 -31.71 -31.42 -7.14
CA TRP A 188 -30.48 -31.63 -6.38
C TRP A 188 -30.87 -32.41 -5.12
N VAL A 189 -30.27 -33.60 -4.93
CA VAL A 189 -30.38 -34.42 -3.72
C VAL A 189 -28.95 -34.69 -3.25
N PRO A 190 -28.54 -34.27 -2.05
CA PRO A 190 -27.28 -34.73 -1.47
C PRO A 190 -27.46 -36.08 -0.75
N ASP A 191 -26.47 -36.93 -1.01
CA ASP A 191 -26.27 -38.31 -0.56
C ASP A 191 -26.01 -38.38 0.95
N GLY A 192 -26.45 -39.49 1.58
CA GLY A 192 -26.15 -39.86 2.97
C GLY A 192 -25.16 -41.01 3.04
#